data_AF-A0A519S8D0-F1
#
_entry.id   AF-A0A519S8D0-F1
#
_cell.length_a   1.000
_cell.length_b   1.000
_cell.length_c   1.000
_cell.angle_alpha   90.00
_cell.angle_beta   90.00
_cell.angle_gamma   90.00
#
_symmetry.space_group_name_H-M   'P 1'
#
loop_
_entity.id
_entity.type
_entity.pdbx_description
1 polymer ?
#
loop_
_entity_poly.entity_id
_entity_poly.type
_entity_poly.pdbx_seq_one_letter_code
_entity_poly.pdbx_strand_id
1 'polypeptide(L)'
;MLPAKTITYFCNAQNTPLTTSWKSAFKATQQPYTVIQHLLMGMNAHINLDLGIAAAETSKGIGIQTIKKDFDLINNIIGSLINTVQKDLEEICAPMKLVKYVDNRSKESVINFSITTARNTAWANAVSLSAVVPNRYDHYINTLDSNINLVASKIINPNFSQSLILRTVRAFEPKDVGEIIKYLRD
;
A
#
# COMPACT_ATOMS: atom_id res chain seq x y z
N MET A 1 -8.90 23.51 -11.61
CA MET A 1 -8.73 22.25 -12.36
C MET A 1 -8.24 21.21 -11.36
N LEU A 2 -8.92 20.06 -11.24
CA LEU A 2 -8.82 19.17 -10.07
C LEU A 2 -7.51 18.34 -10.02
N PRO A 3 -6.95 18.05 -8.82
CA PRO A 3 -5.81 17.15 -8.60
C PRO A 3 -6.07 15.66 -8.86
N ALA A 4 -7.22 15.31 -9.42
CA ALA A 4 -7.57 13.93 -9.79
C ALA A 4 -6.56 13.26 -10.74
N LYS A 5 -5.65 14.04 -11.35
CA LYS A 5 -4.56 13.56 -12.22
C LYS A 5 -3.48 12.74 -11.52
N THR A 6 -3.55 12.55 -10.21
CA THR A 6 -2.48 11.89 -9.44
C THR A 6 -2.88 10.52 -8.87
N ILE A 7 -4.17 10.18 -8.90
CA ILE A 7 -4.66 8.84 -8.56
C ILE A 7 -4.42 7.92 -9.76
N THR A 8 -3.83 6.75 -9.52
CA THR A 8 -3.38 5.84 -10.60
C THR A 8 -4.44 5.44 -11.61
N TYR A 9 -5.68 5.27 -11.17
CA TYR A 9 -6.82 5.01 -12.06
C TYR A 9 -6.98 6.11 -13.13
N PHE A 10 -6.89 7.37 -12.72
CA PHE A 10 -6.99 8.51 -13.64
C PHE A 10 -5.72 8.66 -14.49
N CYS A 11 -4.54 8.41 -13.93
CA CYS A 11 -3.29 8.43 -14.70
C CYS A 11 -3.32 7.43 -15.86
N ASN A 12 -3.78 6.21 -15.58
CA ASN A 12 -3.87 5.16 -16.59
C ASN A 12 -4.92 5.49 -17.66
N ALA A 13 -6.07 6.06 -17.27
CA ALA A 13 -7.13 6.43 -18.19
C ALA A 13 -6.79 7.67 -19.06
N GLN A 14 -5.99 8.61 -18.54
CA GLN A 14 -5.67 9.88 -19.21
C GLN A 14 -4.24 9.94 -19.79
N ASN A 15 -3.48 8.84 -19.74
CA ASN A 15 -2.06 8.79 -20.12
C ASN A 15 -1.20 9.86 -19.40
N THR A 16 -1.58 10.27 -18.19
CA THR A 16 -0.75 11.18 -17.39
C THR A 16 0.32 10.41 -16.63
N PRO A 17 1.48 11.04 -16.34
CA PRO A 17 2.57 10.36 -15.65
C PRO A 17 2.10 9.80 -14.30
N LEU A 18 2.38 8.52 -14.07
CA LEU A 18 2.19 7.90 -12.76
C LEU A 18 3.06 8.56 -11.69
N THR A 19 2.58 8.55 -10.46
CA THR A 19 3.39 8.92 -9.29
C THR A 19 4.54 7.95 -9.11
N THR A 20 5.57 8.37 -8.39
CA THR A 20 6.81 7.60 -8.22
C THR A 20 6.56 6.30 -7.48
N SER A 21 5.75 6.34 -6.41
CA SER A 21 5.34 5.15 -5.65
C SER A 21 4.63 4.11 -6.52
N TRP A 22 3.71 4.53 -7.38
CA TRP A 22 3.03 3.65 -8.33
C TRP A 22 3.94 3.17 -9.45
N LYS A 23 4.81 4.02 -9.99
CA LYS A 23 5.87 3.58 -10.94
C LYS A 23 6.71 2.47 -10.35
N SER A 24 7.10 2.59 -9.08
CA SER A 24 7.85 1.55 -8.37
C SER A 24 7.04 0.26 -8.22
N ALA A 25 5.75 0.34 -7.88
CA ALA A 25 4.86 -0.82 -7.80
C ALA A 25 4.70 -1.54 -9.15
N PHE A 26 4.48 -0.80 -10.24
CA PHE A 26 4.38 -1.39 -11.59
C PHE A 26 5.72 -1.94 -12.09
N LYS A 27 6.84 -1.29 -11.81
CA LYS A 27 8.16 -1.86 -12.14
C LYS A 27 8.39 -3.17 -11.40
N ALA A 28 7.94 -3.27 -10.15
CA ALA A 28 8.08 -4.48 -9.36
C ALA A 28 7.35 -5.67 -10.00
N THR A 29 6.25 -5.48 -10.73
CA THR A 29 5.52 -6.60 -11.40
C THR A 29 6.33 -7.31 -12.47
N GLN A 30 7.37 -6.65 -13.00
CA GLN A 30 8.29 -7.22 -13.99
C GLN A 30 9.49 -7.93 -13.36
N GLN A 31 9.55 -8.01 -12.03
CA GLN A 31 10.64 -8.62 -11.28
C GLN A 31 10.14 -9.89 -10.58
N PRO A 32 11.02 -10.88 -10.34
CA PRO A 32 10.65 -12.14 -9.70
C PRO A 32 10.55 -11.99 -8.18
N TYR A 33 9.88 -10.96 -7.70
CA TYR A 33 9.62 -10.76 -6.27
C TYR A 33 8.57 -11.76 -5.75
N THR A 34 8.49 -11.86 -4.43
CA THR A 34 7.48 -12.69 -3.76
C THR A 34 6.08 -12.06 -3.86
N VAL A 35 5.02 -12.87 -3.74
CA VAL A 35 3.63 -12.37 -3.70
C VAL A 35 3.46 -11.31 -2.60
N ILE A 36 4.03 -11.53 -1.42
CA ILE A 36 3.97 -10.55 -0.34
C ILE A 36 4.64 -9.22 -0.71
N GLN A 37 5.79 -9.24 -1.40
CA GLN A 37 6.41 -8.00 -1.87
C GLN A 37 5.52 -7.27 -2.90
N HIS A 38 4.90 -7.99 -3.85
CA HIS A 38 3.97 -7.38 -4.79
C HIS A 38 2.75 -6.77 -4.09
N LEU A 39 2.16 -7.48 -3.14
CA LEU A 39 1.04 -6.99 -2.34
C LEU A 39 1.41 -5.73 -1.55
N LEU A 40 2.54 -5.76 -0.85
CA LEU A 40 3.02 -4.62 -0.07
C LEU A 40 3.29 -3.39 -0.94
N MET A 41 3.86 -3.57 -2.14
CA MET A 41 4.08 -2.46 -3.08
C MET A 41 2.77 -1.81 -3.52
N GLY A 42 1.77 -2.63 -3.87
CA GLY A 42 0.44 -2.14 -4.25
C GLY A 42 -0.29 -1.46 -3.10
N MET A 43 -0.33 -2.09 -1.93
CA MET A 43 -0.96 -1.54 -0.73
C MET A 43 -0.29 -0.25 -0.27
N ASN A 44 1.04 -0.16 -0.36
CA ASN A 44 1.77 1.04 -0.01
C ASN A 44 1.36 2.23 -0.88
N ALA A 45 1.31 2.07 -2.22
CA ALA A 45 0.88 3.14 -3.10
C ALA A 45 -0.63 3.44 -2.97
N HIS A 46 -1.47 2.41 -2.94
CA HIS A 46 -2.92 2.57 -2.90
C HIS A 46 -3.43 3.18 -1.57
N ILE A 47 -2.97 2.65 -0.43
CA ILE A 47 -3.47 3.07 0.88
C ILE A 47 -2.75 4.34 1.34
N ASN A 48 -1.43 4.40 1.27
CA ASN A 48 -0.71 5.54 1.86
C ASN A 48 -0.79 6.81 1.00
N LEU A 49 -0.95 6.68 -0.34
CA LEU A 49 -1.05 7.83 -1.26
C LEU A 49 -2.50 8.09 -1.68
N ASP A 50 -3.08 7.19 -2.48
CA ASP A 50 -4.33 7.46 -3.20
C ASP A 50 -5.51 7.66 -2.24
N LEU A 51 -5.64 6.83 -1.19
CA LEU A 51 -6.76 6.90 -0.26
C LEU A 51 -6.85 8.27 0.45
N GLY A 52 -5.72 8.84 0.87
CA GLY A 52 -5.69 10.15 1.53
C GLY A 52 -6.11 11.29 0.58
N ILE A 53 -5.61 11.24 -0.66
CA ILE A 53 -5.99 12.20 -1.72
C ILE A 53 -7.47 12.08 -2.04
N ALA A 54 -7.97 10.86 -2.26
CA ALA A 54 -9.36 10.60 -2.59
C ALA A 54 -10.32 11.08 -1.49
N ALA A 55 -10.00 10.83 -0.22
CA ALA A 55 -10.80 11.32 0.90
C ALA A 55 -10.82 12.86 0.98
N ALA A 56 -9.67 13.51 0.81
CA ALA A 56 -9.58 14.97 0.78
C ALA A 56 -10.41 15.56 -0.37
N GLU A 57 -10.27 15.02 -1.58
CA GLU A 57 -11.03 15.44 -2.77
C GLU A 57 -12.54 15.24 -2.60
N THR A 58 -12.97 14.10 -2.07
CA THR A 58 -14.39 13.77 -1.86
C THR A 58 -15.03 14.69 -0.82
N SER A 59 -14.26 15.17 0.15
CA SER A 59 -14.75 16.06 1.19
C SER A 59 -14.82 17.54 0.81
N LYS A 60 -14.37 17.92 -0.40
CA LYS A 60 -14.39 19.32 -0.84
C LYS A 60 -15.82 19.88 -0.83
N GLY A 61 -15.98 21.03 -0.19
CA GLY A 61 -17.28 21.71 -0.08
C GLY A 61 -18.17 21.21 1.06
N ILE A 62 -17.94 20.01 1.61
CA ILE A 62 -18.72 19.44 2.73
C ILE A 62 -17.94 19.31 4.04
N GLY A 63 -16.61 19.46 3.99
CA GLY A 63 -15.70 19.39 5.13
C GLY A 63 -15.22 17.95 5.42
N ILE A 64 -13.91 17.80 5.71
CA ILE A 64 -13.28 16.49 5.89
C ILE A 64 -13.90 15.66 7.02
N GLN A 65 -14.32 16.28 8.11
CA GLN A 65 -14.86 15.55 9.26
C GLN A 65 -16.20 14.88 8.97
N THR A 66 -16.95 15.39 7.98
CA THR A 66 -18.26 14.85 7.58
C THR A 66 -18.15 13.40 7.09
N ILE A 67 -17.02 13.01 6.48
CA ILE A 67 -16.80 11.65 5.97
C ILE A 67 -16.04 10.73 6.95
N LYS A 68 -15.66 11.22 8.14
CA LYS A 68 -14.84 10.46 9.12
C LYS A 68 -15.50 9.14 9.51
N LYS A 69 -16.79 9.20 9.83
CA LYS A 69 -17.55 8.04 10.30
C LYS A 69 -17.54 6.93 9.25
N ASP A 70 -17.77 7.27 7.99
CA ASP A 70 -17.80 6.29 6.90
C ASP A 70 -16.39 5.75 6.60
N PHE A 71 -15.38 6.62 6.65
CA PHE A 71 -13.98 6.23 6.50
C PHE A 71 -13.56 5.19 7.55
N ASP A 72 -13.96 5.40 8.81
CA ASP A 72 -13.67 4.51 9.94
C ASP A 72 -14.48 3.20 9.88
N LEU A 73 -15.74 3.26 9.43
CA LEU A 73 -16.55 2.06 9.22
C LEU A 73 -15.89 1.13 8.19
N ILE A 74 -15.44 1.68 7.05
CA ILE A 74 -14.71 0.91 6.03
C ILE A 74 -13.40 0.35 6.60
N ASN A 75 -12.69 1.13 7.43
CA ASN A 75 -11.48 0.65 8.09
C ASN A 75 -11.76 -0.56 8.98
N ASN A 76 -12.85 -0.56 9.75
CA ASN A 76 -13.24 -1.68 10.59
C ASN A 76 -13.60 -2.92 9.77
N ILE A 77 -14.35 -2.74 8.67
CA ILE A 77 -14.71 -3.83 7.76
C ILE A 77 -13.45 -4.46 7.16
N ILE A 78 -12.56 -3.65 6.56
CA ILE A 78 -11.30 -4.16 5.98
C ILE A 78 -10.40 -4.78 7.06
N GLY A 79 -10.35 -4.17 8.24
CA GLY A 79 -9.64 -4.70 9.40
C GLY A 79 -10.12 -6.08 9.82
N SER A 80 -11.40 -6.43 9.61
CA SER A 80 -11.91 -7.78 9.87
C SER A 80 -11.46 -8.81 8.84
N LEU A 81 -11.16 -8.38 7.60
CA LEU A 81 -10.75 -9.24 6.49
C LEU A 81 -9.24 -9.54 6.48
N ILE A 82 -8.42 -8.73 7.16
CA ILE A 82 -6.95 -8.86 7.08
C ILE A 82 -6.44 -10.20 7.61
N ASN A 83 -7.11 -10.76 8.62
CA ASN A 83 -6.75 -12.06 9.17
C ASN A 83 -6.99 -13.19 8.15
N THR A 84 -8.04 -13.07 7.33
CA THR A 84 -8.31 -14.00 6.23
C THR A 84 -7.21 -13.90 5.18
N VAL A 85 -6.92 -12.69 4.68
CA VAL A 85 -5.86 -12.49 3.67
C VAL A 85 -4.50 -12.98 4.18
N GLN A 86 -4.18 -12.74 5.45
CA GLN A 86 -2.94 -13.24 6.04
C GLN A 86 -2.90 -14.77 6.07
N LYS A 87 -4.02 -15.41 6.40
CA LYS A 87 -4.13 -16.87 6.39
C LYS A 87 -3.98 -17.44 4.98
N ASP A 88 -4.63 -16.83 3.99
CA ASP A 88 -4.54 -17.20 2.58
C ASP A 88 -3.10 -17.15 2.07
N LEU A 89 -2.34 -16.11 2.46
CA LEU A 89 -0.92 -16.02 2.16
C LEU A 89 -0.11 -17.16 2.79
N GLU A 90 -0.41 -17.52 4.04
CA GLU A 90 0.24 -18.65 4.73
C GLU A 90 -0.04 -20.01 4.07
N GLU A 91 -1.11 -20.11 3.27
CA GLU A 91 -1.49 -21.32 2.53
C GLU A 91 -0.77 -21.47 1.18
N ILE A 92 -0.25 -20.37 0.60
CA ILE A 92 0.51 -20.40 -0.65
C ILE A 92 1.77 -21.27 -0.53
N CYS A 93 2.53 -21.10 0.55
CA CYS A 93 3.72 -21.91 0.80
C CYS A 93 4.10 -21.95 2.29
N ALA A 94 4.61 -23.10 2.76
CA ALA A 94 4.94 -23.31 4.16
C ALA A 94 5.90 -22.26 4.76
N PRO A 95 6.94 -21.77 4.05
CA PRO A 95 7.83 -20.73 4.56
C PRO A 95 7.18 -19.37 4.76
N MET A 96 5.99 -19.09 4.19
CA MET A 96 5.30 -17.82 4.41
C MET A 96 4.99 -17.59 5.89
N LYS A 97 4.76 -18.67 6.65
CA LYS A 97 4.60 -18.62 8.11
C LYS A 97 5.82 -18.06 8.84
N LEU A 98 6.98 -17.99 8.19
CA LEU A 98 8.19 -17.40 8.77
C LEU A 98 8.15 -15.87 8.80
N VAL A 99 7.32 -15.25 7.96
CA VAL A 99 7.17 -13.79 7.90
C VAL A 99 6.72 -13.21 9.24
N LYS A 100 5.90 -13.93 10.01
CA LYS A 100 5.45 -13.49 11.34
C LYS A 100 6.57 -13.41 12.39
N TYR A 101 7.69 -14.09 12.15
CA TYR A 101 8.88 -14.05 13.03
C TYR A 101 9.89 -12.99 12.61
N VAL A 102 9.61 -12.22 11.55
CA VAL A 102 10.38 -11.01 11.24
C VAL A 102 10.30 -10.09 12.45
N ASP A 103 11.47 -9.74 12.98
CA ASP A 103 11.58 -9.01 14.24
C ASP A 103 10.90 -7.63 14.17
N ASN A 104 9.79 -7.51 14.90
CA ASN A 104 9.05 -6.26 15.12
C ASN A 104 9.83 -5.23 15.95
N ARG A 105 10.95 -5.60 16.59
CA ARG A 105 11.81 -4.64 17.30
C ARG A 105 12.68 -3.82 16.35
N SER A 106 12.87 -4.27 15.10
CA SER A 106 13.53 -3.42 14.12
C SER A 106 12.57 -2.31 13.69
N LYS A 107 12.91 -1.05 13.99
CA LYS A 107 12.17 0.15 13.53
C LYS A 107 12.07 0.26 12.00
N GLU A 108 12.70 -0.64 11.27
CA GLU A 108 12.84 -0.68 9.82
C GLU A 108 12.09 -1.86 9.17
N SER A 109 11.31 -2.63 9.94
CA SER A 109 10.51 -3.72 9.37
C SER A 109 9.43 -3.19 8.42
N VAL A 110 9.49 -3.60 7.15
CA VAL A 110 8.51 -3.24 6.12
C VAL A 110 7.64 -4.41 5.67
N ILE A 111 8.00 -5.63 6.08
CA ILE A 111 7.24 -6.84 5.73
C ILE A 111 6.02 -7.00 6.64
N ASN A 112 6.09 -6.54 7.90
CA ASN A 112 4.95 -6.60 8.82
C ASN A 112 4.05 -5.35 8.68
N PHE A 113 3.34 -5.26 7.57
CA PHE A 113 2.46 -4.12 7.27
C PHE A 113 1.16 -4.18 8.07
N SER A 114 0.80 -3.06 8.70
CA SER A 114 -0.48 -2.88 9.39
C SER A 114 -1.42 -2.03 8.54
N ILE A 115 -2.49 -2.64 8.01
CA ILE A 115 -3.56 -1.90 7.30
C ILE A 115 -4.13 -0.81 8.19
N THR A 116 -4.40 -1.10 9.46
CA THR A 116 -4.94 -0.12 10.41
C THR A 116 -4.04 1.10 10.53
N THR A 117 -2.72 0.89 10.67
CA THR A 117 -1.75 1.98 10.75
C THR A 117 -1.72 2.78 9.44
N ALA A 118 -1.64 2.10 8.30
CA ALA A 118 -1.63 2.73 6.99
C ALA A 118 -2.90 3.57 6.73
N ARG A 119 -4.08 3.05 7.09
CA ARG A 119 -5.35 3.78 6.95
C ARG A 119 -5.46 4.96 7.91
N ASN A 120 -4.94 4.84 9.13
CA ASN A 120 -4.85 5.97 10.06
C ASN A 120 -3.93 7.07 9.51
N THR A 121 -2.78 6.70 8.93
CA THR A 121 -1.89 7.63 8.23
C THR A 121 -2.58 8.27 7.02
N ALA A 122 -3.31 7.48 6.22
CA ALA A 122 -4.08 8.00 5.09
C ALA A 122 -5.13 9.02 5.53
N TRP A 123 -5.81 8.78 6.65
CA TRP A 123 -6.74 9.75 7.24
C TRP A 123 -6.04 11.05 7.66
N ALA A 124 -4.90 10.95 8.35
CA ALA A 124 -4.12 12.12 8.75
C ALA A 124 -3.65 12.95 7.54
N ASN A 125 -3.24 12.27 6.46
CA ASN A 125 -2.90 12.90 5.19
C ASN A 125 -4.12 13.57 4.54
N ALA A 126 -5.30 12.93 4.59
CA ALA A 126 -6.54 13.51 4.07
C ALA A 126 -6.94 14.80 4.81
N VAL A 127 -6.87 14.79 6.15
CA VAL A 127 -7.11 15.98 6.98
C VAL A 127 -6.12 17.08 6.62
N SER A 128 -4.83 16.75 6.51
CA SER A 128 -3.81 17.72 6.11
C SER A 128 -4.11 18.31 4.73
N LEU A 129 -4.33 17.46 3.72
CA LEU A 129 -4.65 17.87 2.34
C LEU A 129 -5.92 18.73 2.26
N SER A 130 -6.94 18.45 3.07
CA SER A 130 -8.19 19.23 3.11
C SER A 130 -7.97 20.67 3.60
N ALA A 131 -6.91 20.91 4.37
CA ALA A 131 -6.55 22.22 4.91
C ALA A 131 -5.46 22.93 4.10
N VAL A 132 -4.83 22.26 3.13
CA VAL A 132 -3.77 22.84 2.29
C VAL A 132 -4.36 23.87 1.33
N VAL A 133 -3.73 25.05 1.26
CA VAL A 133 -4.07 26.09 0.28
C VAL A 133 -3.81 25.60 -1.16
N PRO A 134 -4.63 26.01 -2.16
CA PRO A 134 -4.59 25.42 -3.51
C PRO A 134 -3.21 25.41 -4.17
N ASN A 135 -2.39 26.45 -3.97
CA ASN A 135 -1.05 26.57 -4.57
C ASN A 135 0.01 25.63 -3.96
N ARG A 136 -0.28 24.98 -2.82
CA ARG A 136 0.62 24.03 -2.15
C ARG A 136 0.16 22.58 -2.27
N TYR A 137 -1.00 22.34 -2.87
CA TYR A 137 -1.63 21.03 -2.94
C TYR A 137 -0.74 20.00 -3.66
N ASP A 138 -0.27 20.35 -4.87
CA ASP A 138 0.59 19.46 -5.66
C ASP A 138 1.96 19.23 -4.99
N HIS A 139 2.52 20.26 -4.35
CA HIS A 139 3.77 20.12 -3.60
C HIS A 139 3.62 19.13 -2.43
N TYR A 140 2.50 19.21 -1.70
CA TYR A 140 2.22 18.28 -0.62
C TYR A 140 2.12 16.84 -1.15
N ILE A 141 1.39 16.63 -2.25
CA ILE A 141 1.28 15.31 -2.87
C ILE A 141 2.64 14.78 -3.33
N ASN A 142 3.48 15.62 -3.95
CA ASN A 142 4.80 15.19 -4.40
C ASN A 142 5.72 14.80 -3.23
N THR A 143 5.63 15.53 -2.10
CA THR A 143 6.38 15.19 -0.88
C THR A 143 5.88 13.88 -0.28
N LEU A 144 4.56 13.70 -0.23
CA LEU A 144 3.93 12.46 0.23
C LEU A 144 4.32 11.27 -0.65
N ASP A 145 4.25 11.40 -1.97
CA ASP A 145 4.66 10.38 -2.93
C ASP A 145 6.14 10.01 -2.77
N SER A 146 7.02 10.99 -2.56
CA SER A 146 8.44 10.75 -2.32
C SER A 146 8.67 9.92 -1.04
N ASN A 147 7.97 10.24 0.05
CA ASN A 147 8.05 9.48 1.30
C ASN A 147 7.52 8.04 1.14
N ILE A 148 6.42 7.86 0.41
CA ILE A 148 5.84 6.55 0.14
C ILE A 148 6.75 5.73 -0.77
N ASN A 149 7.43 6.37 -1.71
CA ASN A 149 8.44 5.72 -2.55
C ASN A 149 9.67 5.26 -1.75
N LEU A 150 10.03 5.93 -0.65
CA LEU A 150 11.06 5.43 0.28
C LEU A 150 10.63 4.15 1.00
N VAL A 151 9.33 3.99 1.28
CA VAL A 151 8.80 2.72 1.81
C VAL A 151 8.86 1.64 0.72
N ALA A 152 8.50 1.99 -0.52
CA ALA A 152 8.60 1.08 -1.65
C ALA A 152 10.04 0.57 -1.86
N SER A 153 11.05 1.45 -1.76
CA SER A 153 12.46 1.04 -1.90
C SER A 153 12.92 0.08 -0.81
N LYS A 154 12.38 0.20 0.42
CA LYS A 154 12.66 -0.72 1.53
C LYS A 154 11.95 -2.06 1.36
N ILE A 155 10.74 -2.10 0.77
CA ILE A 155 10.03 -3.37 0.48
C ILE A 155 10.81 -4.21 -0.53
N ILE A 156 11.38 -3.58 -1.56
CA ILE A 156 12.17 -4.29 -2.59
C ILE A 156 13.60 -4.58 -2.13
N ASN A 157 14.19 -3.74 -1.26
CA ASN A 157 15.52 -3.91 -0.69
C ASN A 157 15.45 -3.97 0.84
N PRO A 158 14.87 -5.05 1.41
CA PRO A 158 14.74 -5.15 2.84
C PRO A 158 16.08 -5.50 3.49
N ASN A 159 16.17 -5.35 4.81
CA ASN A 159 17.39 -5.68 5.54
C ASN A 159 17.73 -7.19 5.45
N PHE A 160 18.91 -7.56 5.95
CA PHE A 160 19.48 -8.89 5.75
C PHE A 160 18.56 -10.04 6.24
N SER A 161 17.99 -9.93 7.43
CA SER A 161 17.14 -10.99 8.01
C SER A 161 15.84 -11.18 7.20
N GLN A 162 15.21 -10.06 6.81
CA GLN A 162 14.04 -10.06 5.95
C GLN A 162 14.35 -10.62 4.56
N SER A 163 15.49 -10.24 3.98
CA SER A 163 15.96 -10.77 2.70
C SER A 163 16.15 -12.28 2.73
N LEU A 164 16.68 -12.83 3.84
CA LEU A 164 16.84 -14.28 3.99
C LEU A 164 15.49 -15.00 4.00
N ILE A 165 14.51 -14.48 4.76
CA ILE A 165 13.16 -15.05 4.82
C ILE A 165 12.49 -14.98 3.44
N LEU A 166 12.54 -13.84 2.76
CA LEU A 166 11.94 -13.66 1.44
C LEU A 166 12.57 -14.54 0.37
N ARG A 167 13.89 -14.78 0.43
CA ARG A 167 14.56 -15.74 -0.47
C ARG A 167 14.04 -17.15 -0.24
N THR A 168 13.85 -17.55 1.01
CA THR A 168 13.24 -18.84 1.35
C THR A 168 11.81 -18.92 0.86
N VAL A 169 10.97 -17.91 1.13
CA VAL A 169 9.60 -17.85 0.59
C VAL A 169 9.59 -17.99 -0.93
N ARG A 170 10.43 -17.21 -1.61
CA ARG A 170 10.48 -17.21 -3.08
C ARG A 170 10.86 -18.56 -3.68
N ALA A 171 11.70 -19.33 -3.00
CA ALA A 171 12.12 -20.64 -3.49
C ALA A 171 10.99 -21.70 -3.43
N PHE A 172 10.02 -21.53 -2.53
CA PHE A 172 8.91 -22.48 -2.31
C PHE A 172 7.57 -21.99 -2.88
N GLU A 173 7.47 -20.71 -3.21
CA GLU A 173 6.28 -20.11 -3.80
C GLU A 173 6.02 -20.64 -5.22
N PRO A 174 4.77 -21.00 -5.56
CA PRO A 174 4.40 -21.33 -6.93
C PRO A 174 4.73 -20.19 -7.90
N LYS A 175 5.20 -20.52 -9.10
CA LYS A 175 5.54 -19.50 -10.12
C LYS A 175 4.35 -19.10 -10.98
N ASP A 176 3.34 -19.96 -11.06
CA ASP A 176 2.14 -19.71 -11.84
C ASP A 176 1.20 -18.77 -11.07
N VAL A 177 0.87 -17.63 -11.69
CA VAL A 177 -0.02 -16.63 -11.09
C VAL A 177 -1.44 -17.18 -10.94
N GLY A 178 -1.89 -18.05 -11.86
CA GLY A 178 -3.20 -18.69 -11.79
C GLY A 178 -3.32 -19.64 -10.61
N GLU A 179 -2.25 -20.35 -10.26
CA GLU A 179 -2.16 -21.18 -9.05
C GLU A 179 -2.19 -20.33 -7.78
N ILE A 180 -1.38 -19.27 -7.71
CA ILE A 180 -1.37 -18.33 -6.57
C ILE A 180 -2.76 -17.75 -6.31
N ILE A 181 -3.47 -17.31 -7.36
CA ILE A 181 -4.79 -16.68 -7.23
C ILE A 181 -5.83 -17.63 -6.62
N LYS A 182 -5.69 -18.95 -6.78
CA LYS A 182 -6.61 -19.92 -6.16
C LYS A 182 -6.57 -19.87 -4.64
N TYR A 183 -5.42 -19.56 -4.06
CA TYR A 183 -5.26 -19.42 -2.62
C TYR A 183 -5.84 -18.10 -2.09
N LEU A 184 -6.11 -17.12 -2.95
CA LEU A 184 -6.51 -15.75 -2.58
C LEU A 184 -8.00 -15.45 -2.90
N ARG A 185 -8.82 -16.48 -3.10
CA ARG A 185 -10.18 -16.34 -3.67
C ARG A 185 -11.32 -16.57 -2.66
N ASP A 186 -11.02 -16.86 -1.41
CA ASP A 186 -12.00 -17.19 -0.38
C ASP A 186 -12.37 -15.99 0.51
#